data_AF-A0A3D3KUH1-F1
#
_entry.id   AF-A0A3D3KUH1-F1
#
_cell.length_a   1.000
_cell.length_b   1.000
_cell.length_c   1.000
_cell.angle_alpha   90.00
_cell.angle_beta   90.00
_cell.angle_gamma   90.00
#
_symmetry.space_group_name_H-M   'P 1'
#
loop_
_entity.id
_entity.type
_entity.pdbx_description
1 polymer ?
#
loop_
_entity_poly.entity_id
_entity_poly.type
_entity_poly.pdbx_seq_one_letter_code
_entity_poly.pdbx_strand_id
1 'polypeptide(L)'
;MGDLAQQPLLEKAPTTHAALLAWVEEVAELTQPDRIHWVDGSVEENTRLADELVAAGTLTRLNQELFPNSFAAFSDPADVARVEEQTFICSEKERDAGFTNN
;
A
#
# COMPACT_ATOMS: atom_id res chain seq x y z
N MET A 1 1.89 -13.08 24.29
CA MET A 1 1.36 -12.14 25.30
C MET A 1 1.51 -10.78 24.63
N GLY A 2 0.46 -10.37 23.90
CA GLY A 2 0.52 -9.25 22.96
C GLY A 2 0.90 -7.96 23.69
N ASP A 3 1.86 -7.26 23.12
CA ASP A 3 2.36 -6.00 23.65
C ASP A 3 1.22 -4.96 23.62
N LEU A 4 0.91 -4.38 24.78
CA LEU A 4 -0.10 -3.33 24.95
C LEU A 4 0.22 -2.08 24.12
N ALA A 5 1.44 -1.97 23.58
CA ALA A 5 1.87 -0.86 22.72
C ALA A 5 1.18 -0.81 21.35
N GLN A 6 0.62 -1.92 20.84
CA GLN A 6 0.05 -1.97 19.48
C GLN A 6 -1.49 -1.84 19.41
N GLN A 7 -2.18 -2.05 20.53
CA GLN A 7 -3.63 -1.81 20.64
C GLN A 7 -4.07 -0.41 20.12
N PRO A 8 -3.37 0.71 20.41
CA PRO A 8 -3.78 2.02 19.90
C PRO A 8 -3.71 2.16 18.37
N LEU A 9 -2.92 1.32 17.66
CA LEU A 9 -2.85 1.35 16.19
C LEU A 9 -4.13 0.80 15.53
N LEU A 10 -4.89 -0.04 16.23
CA LEU A 10 -6.07 -0.73 15.69
C LEU A 10 -7.40 -0.21 16.26
N GLU A 11 -7.39 0.65 17.28
CA GLU A 11 -8.59 1.18 17.95
C GLU A 11 -9.62 1.83 17.01
N LYS A 12 -9.20 2.29 15.83
CA LYS A 12 -10.05 2.97 14.83
C LYS A 12 -10.32 2.13 13.58
N ALA A 13 -10.07 0.83 13.61
CA ALA A 13 -10.34 -0.03 12.47
C ALA A 13 -11.85 -0.03 12.13
N PRO A 14 -12.25 0.27 10.88
CA PRO A 14 -13.65 0.37 10.48
C PRO A 14 -14.28 -1.01 10.18
N THR A 15 -13.89 -2.04 10.95
CA THR A 15 -14.31 -3.43 10.72
C THR A 15 -14.38 -4.20 12.03
N THR A 16 -15.28 -5.19 12.07
CA THR A 16 -15.40 -6.16 13.17
C THR A 16 -14.83 -7.53 12.79
N HIS A 17 -14.21 -7.66 11.61
CA HIS A 17 -13.71 -8.93 11.11
C HIS A 17 -12.43 -9.36 11.85
N ALA A 18 -12.58 -10.22 12.86
CA ALA A 18 -11.50 -10.60 13.78
C ALA A 18 -10.22 -11.09 13.08
N ALA A 19 -10.32 -11.93 12.05
CA ALA A 19 -9.12 -12.46 11.37
C ALA A 19 -8.37 -11.38 10.55
N LEU A 20 -9.07 -10.33 10.11
CA LEU A 20 -8.44 -9.21 9.41
C LEU A 20 -7.66 -8.36 10.42
N LEU A 21 -8.28 -8.05 11.56
CA LEU A 21 -7.63 -7.31 12.63
C LEU A 21 -6.39 -8.02 13.16
N ALA A 22 -6.47 -9.34 13.40
CA ALA A 22 -5.35 -10.13 13.85
C ALA A 22 -4.18 -10.13 12.84
N TRP A 23 -4.47 -10.21 11.54
CA TRP A 23 -3.45 -10.14 10.50
C TRP A 23 -2.79 -8.76 10.42
N VAL A 24 -3.58 -7.68 10.51
CA VAL A 24 -3.01 -6.32 10.52
C VAL A 24 -2.15 -6.09 11.76
N GLU A 25 -2.54 -6.62 12.93
CA GLU A 25 -1.73 -6.62 14.15
C GLU A 25 -0.39 -7.32 13.92
N GLU A 26 -0.40 -8.54 13.38
CA GLU A 26 0.82 -9.32 13.08
C GLU A 26 1.76 -8.56 12.15
N VAL A 27 1.23 -7.95 11.08
CA VAL A 27 2.04 -7.18 10.13
C VAL A 27 2.55 -5.89 10.75
N ALA A 28 1.76 -5.20 11.58
CA ALA A 28 2.20 -4.01 12.30
C ALA A 28 3.31 -4.33 13.31
N GLU A 29 3.26 -5.49 13.97
CA GLU A 29 4.32 -5.98 14.84
C GLU A 29 5.62 -6.22 14.08
N LEU A 30 5.54 -6.74 12.86
CA LEU A 30 6.73 -6.96 12.04
C LEU A 30 7.30 -5.65 11.45
N THR A 31 6.44 -4.77 10.96
CA THR A 31 6.83 -3.59 10.16
C THR A 31 7.02 -2.32 10.97
N GLN A 32 6.52 -2.28 12.22
CA GLN A 32 6.62 -1.16 13.17
C GLN A 32 6.27 0.21 12.54
N PRO A 33 5.09 0.37 11.92
CA PRO A 33 4.72 1.62 11.27
C PRO A 33 4.40 2.71 12.31
N ASP A 34 4.65 3.97 11.98
CA ASP A 34 4.27 5.10 12.84
C ASP A 34 2.76 5.20 13.07
N ARG A 35 1.95 4.80 12.07
CA ARG A 35 0.49 4.81 12.13
C ARG A 35 -0.13 3.83 11.12
N ILE A 36 -1.35 3.40 11.40
CA ILE A 36 -2.20 2.66 10.46
C ILE A 36 -3.32 3.59 9.96
N HIS A 37 -3.48 3.68 8.65
CA HIS A 37 -4.57 4.41 8.00
C HIS A 37 -5.44 3.43 7.20
N TRP A 38 -6.73 3.34 7.54
CA TRP A 38 -7.68 2.48 6.84
C TRP A 38 -8.30 3.26 5.67
N VAL A 39 -7.93 2.87 4.46
CA VAL A 39 -8.39 3.50 3.21
C VAL A 39 -9.87 3.19 2.97
N ASP A 40 -10.70 4.22 2.82
CA ASP A 40 -12.15 4.11 2.56
C ASP A 40 -12.54 4.35 1.10
N GLY A 41 -11.64 4.93 0.30
CA GLY A 41 -11.83 5.19 -1.13
C GLY A 41 -12.72 6.41 -1.44
N SER A 42 -13.02 7.25 -0.45
CA SER A 42 -13.79 8.49 -0.64
C SER A 42 -13.02 9.51 -1.49
N VAL A 43 -13.76 10.47 -2.06
CA VAL A 43 -13.18 11.54 -2.86
C VAL A 43 -12.31 12.43 -1.98
N GLU A 44 -12.77 12.72 -0.77
CA GLU A 44 -12.07 13.53 0.23
C GLU A 44 -10.74 12.88 0.62
N GLU A 45 -10.73 11.56 0.83
CA GLU A 45 -9.51 10.80 1.10
C GLU A 45 -8.55 10.84 -0.08
N ASN A 46 -9.04 10.59 -1.30
CA ASN A 46 -8.22 10.63 -2.50
C ASN A 46 -7.58 12.03 -2.71
N THR A 47 -8.35 13.10 -2.52
CA THR A 47 -7.83 14.48 -2.61
C THR A 47 -6.75 14.72 -1.56
N ARG A 48 -6.99 14.34 -0.30
CA ARG A 48 -6.02 14.50 0.78
C ARG A 48 -4.71 13.75 0.49
N LEU A 49 -4.78 12.49 0.07
CA LEU A 49 -3.60 11.69 -0.24
C LEU A 49 -2.84 12.24 -1.45
N ALA A 50 -3.55 12.68 -2.50
CA ALA A 50 -2.92 13.32 -3.64
C ALA A 50 -2.21 14.63 -3.26
N ASP A 51 -2.80 15.44 -2.39
CA ASP A 51 -2.18 16.66 -1.88
C ASP A 51 -0.94 16.38 -1.02
N GLU A 52 -0.98 15.35 -0.16
CA GLU A 52 0.19 14.88 0.60
C GLU A 52 1.33 14.44 -0.33
N LEU A 53 1.00 13.71 -1.41
CA LEU A 53 1.99 13.27 -2.41
C LEU A 53 2.56 14.42 -3.24
N VAL A 54 1.76 15.47 -3.52
CA VAL A 54 2.26 16.69 -4.16
C VAL A 54 3.19 17.45 -3.22
N ALA A 55 2.82 17.58 -1.95
CA ALA A 55 3.65 18.23 -0.93
C ALA A 55 4.99 17.49 -0.70
N ALA A 56 4.99 16.16 -0.80
CA ALA A 56 6.18 15.33 -0.72
C ALA A 56 7.07 15.36 -1.98
N GLY A 57 6.56 15.91 -3.11
CA GLY A 57 7.27 15.96 -4.38
C GLY A 57 7.14 14.70 -5.25
N THR A 58 6.44 13.68 -4.78
CA THR A 58 6.17 12.46 -5.54
C THR A 58 5.28 12.73 -6.75
N LEU A 59 4.27 13.59 -6.57
CA LEU A 59 3.34 13.99 -7.63
C LEU A 59 3.52 15.46 -8.02
N THR A 60 3.34 15.73 -9.31
CA THR A 60 3.19 17.08 -9.86
C THR A 60 1.77 17.24 -10.38
N ARG A 61 1.02 18.22 -9.86
CA ARG A 61 -0.31 18.55 -10.35
C ARG A 61 -0.22 19.10 -11.78
N LEU A 62 -0.99 18.53 -12.69
CA LEU A 62 -1.03 18.97 -14.09
C LEU A 62 -1.89 20.23 -14.26
N ASN A 63 -1.85 20.83 -15.44
CA ASN A 63 -2.72 21.95 -15.79
C ASN A 63 -4.19 21.54 -15.63
N GLN A 64 -4.93 22.22 -14.74
CA GLN A 64 -6.31 21.84 -14.37
C GLN A 64 -7.36 22.20 -15.43
N GLU A 65 -7.06 23.10 -16.37
CA GLU A 65 -7.95 23.41 -17.49
C GLU A 65 -7.90 22.31 -18.56
N LEU A 66 -6.73 21.71 -18.76
CA LEU A 66 -6.51 20.67 -19.77
C LEU A 66 -6.69 19.25 -19.20
N PHE A 67 -6.24 19.04 -17.97
CA PHE A 67 -6.17 17.76 -17.28
C PHE A 67 -6.66 17.92 -15.82
N PRO A 68 -7.97 18.13 -15.61
CA PRO A 68 -8.53 18.28 -14.27
C PRO A 68 -8.23 17.04 -13.43
N ASN A 69 -7.91 17.25 -12.14
CA ASN A 69 -7.60 16.18 -11.18
C ASN A 69 -6.54 15.18 -11.66
N SER A 70 -5.58 15.63 -12.47
CA SER A 70 -4.53 14.78 -13.04
C SER A 70 -3.15 15.15 -12.50
N PHE A 71 -2.28 14.15 -12.42
CA PHE A 71 -0.94 14.26 -11.82
C PHE A 71 0.09 13.52 -12.67
N ALA A 72 1.35 13.95 -12.60
CA ALA A 72 2.50 13.21 -13.12
C ALA A 72 3.41 12.76 -11.97
N ALA A 73 3.98 11.57 -12.10
CA ALA A 73 4.99 11.02 -11.21
C ALA A 73 6.20 10.60 -12.04
N PHE A 74 7.40 10.74 -11.48
CA PHE A 74 8.65 10.33 -12.11
C PHE A 74 9.38 9.42 -11.13
N SER A 75 9.37 8.12 -11.39
CA SER A 75 9.98 7.13 -10.50
C SER A 75 11.52 7.19 -10.53
N ASP A 76 12.14 6.48 -9.59
CA ASP A 76 13.59 6.24 -9.63
C ASP A 76 13.96 5.53 -10.95
N PRO A 77 15.05 5.92 -11.65
CA PRO A 77 15.50 5.25 -12.88
C PRO A 77 15.74 3.74 -12.74
N ALA A 78 15.97 3.24 -11.51
CA ALA A 78 16.11 1.82 -11.23
C ALA A 78 14.76 1.07 -11.08
N ASP A 79 13.65 1.79 -10.93
CA ASP A 79 12.30 1.25 -10.72
C ASP A 79 11.31 1.79 -11.77
N VAL A 80 11.46 1.29 -12.99
CA VAL A 80 10.72 1.78 -14.18
C VAL A 80 9.90 0.70 -14.89
N ALA A 81 10.05 -0.56 -14.47
CA ALA A 81 9.40 -1.69 -15.10
C ALA A 81 9.27 -2.85 -14.11
N ARG A 82 8.34 -3.76 -14.40
CA ARG A 82 8.24 -5.04 -13.68
C ARG A 82 9.54 -5.83 -13.84
N VAL A 83 10.07 -6.34 -12.73
CA VAL A 83 11.28 -7.17 -12.70
C VAL A 83 10.85 -8.65 -12.74
N GLU A 84 10.75 -9.22 -13.96
CA GLU A 84 10.22 -10.58 -14.13
C GLU A 84 11.02 -11.63 -13.35
N GLU A 85 12.34 -11.48 -13.29
CA GLU A 85 13.25 -12.36 -12.52
C GLU A 85 13.07 -12.31 -10.99
N GLN A 86 12.35 -11.30 -10.48
CA GLN A 86 11.97 -11.17 -9.08
C GLN A 86 10.45 -11.35 -8.87
N THR A 87 9.76 -11.94 -9.84
CA THR A 87 8.34 -12.30 -9.75
C THR A 87 8.22 -13.83 -9.67
N PHE A 88 7.53 -14.34 -8.65
CA PHE A 88 7.52 -15.78 -8.32
C PHE A 88 6.11 -16.37 -8.24
N ILE A 89 5.98 -17.65 -8.61
CA ILE A 89 4.80 -18.48 -8.32
C ILE A 89 5.13 -19.47 -7.20
N CYS A 90 4.87 -19.06 -5.96
CA CYS A 90 5.16 -19.85 -4.76
C CYS A 90 4.09 -20.92 -4.45
N SER A 91 3.84 -21.83 -5.40
CA SER A 91 2.99 -23.00 -5.19
C SER A 91 3.65 -24.04 -4.28
N GLU A 92 2.86 -24.93 -3.66
CA GLU A 92 3.43 -25.99 -2.80
C GLU A 92 4.36 -26.94 -3.57
N LYS A 93 4.10 -27.17 -4.86
CA LYS A 93 4.89 -28.06 -5.73
C LYS A 93 5.29 -27.34 -7.01
N GLU A 94 6.58 -27.37 -7.34
CA GLU A 94 7.16 -26.71 -8.53
C GLU A 94 6.39 -26.98 -9.84
N ARG A 95 5.92 -28.21 -10.04
CA ARG A 95 5.15 -28.58 -11.24
C ARG A 95 3.83 -27.79 -11.41
N ASP A 96 3.28 -27.27 -10.32
CA ASP A 96 2.03 -26.50 -10.31
C ASP A 96 2.30 -25.02 -10.66
N ALA A 97 3.54 -24.54 -10.51
CA ALA A 97 4.03 -23.33 -11.16
C ALA A 97 4.31 -23.58 -12.65
N GLY A 98 5.04 -24.65 -12.97
CA GLY A 98 5.34 -25.03 -14.34
C GLY A 98 6.48 -24.22 -15.00
N PHE A 99 6.89 -24.66 -16.19
CA PHE A 99 8.16 -24.24 -16.83
C PHE A 99 8.20 -22.79 -17.35
N THR A 100 7.08 -22.06 -17.32
CA THR A 100 7.01 -20.65 -17.77
C THR A 100 7.14 -19.65 -16.62
N ASN A 101 7.33 -20.14 -15.39
CA ASN A 101 7.34 -19.34 -14.18
C ASN A 101 8.68 -19.47 -13.45
N ASN A 102 8.98 -18.46 -12.62
CA ASN A 102 10.00 -18.54 -11.59
C ASN A 102 9.41 -19.05 -10.27
#